data_AF-A0A7X1B1J8-F1
#
_entry.id   AF-A0A7X1B1J8-F1
#
_cell.length_a   1.000
_cell.length_b   1.000
_cell.length_c   1.000
_cell.angle_alpha   90.00
_cell.angle_beta   90.00
_cell.angle_gamma   90.00
#
_symmetry.space_group_name_H-M   'P 1'
#
loop_
_entity.id
_entity.type
_entity.pdbx_description
1 polymer ?
#
loop_
_entity_poly.entity_id
_entity_poly.type
_entity_poly.pdbx_seq_one_letter_code
_entity_poly.pdbx_strand_id
1 'polypeptide(L)'
;MINNKIKILLLALSGALLFGCTEKSQEKAQDAYENTKDAISDTAEKTGDAIANAWDNVADYTVEKKEQFVDAMQNSYDELEAKADELENESDNVSDETVAEFKDAGEAFEDQLKKAGDASADAWDATKDGVEKAWDSLVEAYDELKAEAEEAS
;
A
#
# COMPACT_ATOMS: atom_id res chain seq x y z
N MET A 1 18.36 30.82 22.24
CA MET A 1 17.85 30.56 20.88
C MET A 1 17.51 29.07 20.80
N ILE A 2 16.23 28.73 20.84
CA ILE A 2 15.72 27.37 20.64
C ILE A 2 14.83 27.48 19.41
N ASN A 3 15.21 26.81 18.33
CA ASN A 3 14.56 26.94 17.03
C ASN A 3 13.28 26.10 16.95
N ASN A 4 12.22 26.83 16.68
CA ASN A 4 10.92 26.50 16.10
C ASN A 4 10.91 25.28 15.16
N LYS A 5 10.20 24.20 15.55
CA LYS A 5 9.58 23.26 14.60
C LYS A 5 8.18 22.88 15.06
N ILE A 6 7.20 23.38 14.28
CA ILE A 6 5.96 22.71 13.88
C ILE A 6 5.01 22.36 15.03
N LYS A 7 4.20 23.34 15.42
CA LYS A 7 2.88 23.12 16.02
C LYS A 7 1.90 22.93 14.86
N ILE A 8 1.59 21.69 14.49
CA ILE A 8 0.44 21.44 13.60
C ILE A 8 -0.82 21.57 14.45
N LEU A 9 -1.67 22.47 13.95
CA LEU A 9 -2.90 22.95 14.54
C LEU A 9 -3.95 21.85 14.46
N LEU A 10 -4.49 21.44 15.61
CA LEU A 10 -5.81 20.83 15.72
C LEU A 10 -6.84 21.81 15.13
N LEU A 11 -7.36 21.50 13.95
CA LEU A 11 -8.46 22.24 13.33
C LEU A 11 -9.71 21.35 13.38
N ALA A 12 -10.63 21.78 14.23
CA ALA A 12 -11.88 21.14 14.57
C ALA A 12 -12.77 20.91 13.34
N LEU A 13 -13.15 19.65 13.08
CA LEU A 13 -14.32 19.33 12.27
C LEU A 13 -15.57 19.49 13.15
N SER A 14 -16.18 20.68 13.10
CA SER A 14 -17.59 20.84 13.42
C SER A 14 -18.38 20.83 12.12
N GLY A 15 -19.00 19.70 11.82
CA GLY A 15 -19.90 19.51 10.68
C GLY A 15 -20.57 18.15 10.77
N ALA A 16 -21.71 18.11 11.47
CA ALA A 16 -22.49 16.90 11.69
C ALA A 16 -22.97 16.28 10.38
N LEU A 17 -22.61 15.02 10.14
CA LEU A 17 -23.47 14.07 9.43
C LEU A 17 -23.57 12.79 10.26
N LEU A 18 -24.81 12.53 10.67
CA LEU A 18 -25.27 11.33 11.34
C LEU A 18 -25.17 10.15 10.36
N PHE A 19 -24.42 9.12 10.73
CA PHE A 19 -24.73 7.67 10.70
C PHE A 19 -23.39 6.91 10.75
N GLY A 20 -23.12 6.35 11.93
CA GLY A 20 -22.10 5.33 12.22
C GLY A 20 -20.85 5.29 11.34
N CYS A 21 -19.84 6.09 11.68
CA CYS A 21 -18.46 5.79 11.30
C CYS A 21 -17.64 5.79 12.60
N THR A 22 -17.14 4.61 12.95
CA THR A 22 -16.30 4.37 14.13
C THR A 22 -14.98 5.13 13.93
N GLU A 23 -14.52 5.93 14.90
CA GLU A 23 -13.23 6.66 14.88
C GLU A 23 -12.02 5.78 14.46
N LYS A 24 -12.15 4.46 14.55
CA LYS A 24 -11.13 3.47 14.16
C LYS A 24 -10.93 3.29 12.66
N SER A 25 -11.92 3.60 11.81
CA SER A 25 -11.78 3.43 10.35
C SER A 25 -10.95 4.55 9.71
N GLN A 26 -10.92 5.73 10.34
CA GLN A 26 -10.17 6.90 9.85
C GLN A 26 -8.70 6.86 10.29
N GLU A 27 -8.41 6.35 11.48
CA GLU A 27 -7.04 6.17 12.01
C GLU A 27 -6.29 5.06 11.26
N LYS A 28 -6.95 3.93 10.94
CA LYS A 28 -6.36 2.86 10.13
C LYS A 28 -6.10 3.27 8.68
N ALA A 29 -7.00 4.05 8.09
CA ALA A 29 -6.79 4.61 6.75
C ALA A 29 -5.58 5.55 6.73
N GLN A 30 -5.34 6.29 7.83
CA GLN A 30 -4.16 7.14 7.99
C GLN A 30 -2.86 6.34 8.21
N ASP A 31 -2.87 5.30 9.03
CA ASP A 31 -1.68 4.47 9.26
C ASP A 31 -1.29 3.68 8.00
N ALA A 32 -2.28 3.12 7.28
CA ALA A 32 -2.06 2.47 5.98
C ALA A 32 -1.56 3.48 4.93
N TYR A 33 -2.09 4.72 4.96
CA TYR A 33 -1.64 5.82 4.11
C TYR A 33 -0.19 6.24 4.41
N GLU A 34 0.18 6.41 5.68
CA GLU A 34 1.54 6.83 6.07
C GLU A 34 2.58 5.73 5.83
N ASN A 35 2.28 4.45 6.13
CA ASN A 35 3.20 3.34 5.85
C ASN A 35 3.40 3.09 4.35
N THR A 36 2.32 3.13 3.57
CA THR A 36 2.40 3.04 2.10
C THR A 36 3.17 4.24 1.51
N LYS A 37 3.02 5.42 2.09
CA LYS A 37 3.67 6.64 1.61
C LYS A 37 5.18 6.64 1.89
N ASP A 38 5.62 6.18 3.06
CA ASP A 38 7.05 6.20 3.41
C ASP A 38 7.84 5.16 2.63
N ALA A 39 7.28 3.97 2.38
CA ALA A 39 7.96 2.93 1.60
C ALA A 39 7.86 3.13 0.07
N ILE A 40 6.89 3.92 -0.41
CA ILE A 40 6.74 4.26 -1.85
C ILE A 40 7.27 5.67 -2.17
N SER A 41 7.71 6.42 -1.15
CA SER A 41 8.21 7.81 -1.22
C SER A 41 9.23 8.05 -2.33
N ASP A 42 10.16 7.11 -2.53
CA ASP A 42 11.19 7.24 -3.54
C ASP A 42 10.78 6.69 -4.92
N THR A 43 9.76 5.84 -4.96
CA THR A 43 9.40 5.05 -6.14
C THR A 43 8.31 5.67 -6.99
N ALA A 44 7.38 6.48 -6.45
CA ALA A 44 6.61 7.48 -7.20
C ALA A 44 5.49 8.04 -6.32
N GLU A 45 5.40 9.37 -6.22
CA GLU A 45 4.22 10.08 -5.68
C GLU A 45 2.89 9.53 -6.25
N LYS A 46 2.91 9.00 -7.48
CA LYS A 46 1.73 8.44 -8.18
C LYS A 46 1.27 7.08 -7.69
N THR A 47 2.18 6.17 -7.37
CA THR A 47 1.82 4.82 -6.89
C THR A 47 1.23 4.93 -5.48
N GLY A 48 1.86 5.74 -4.62
CA GLY A 48 1.35 6.03 -3.27
C GLY A 48 -0.03 6.70 -3.27
N ASP A 49 -0.24 7.72 -4.12
CA ASP A 49 -1.54 8.38 -4.25
C ASP A 49 -2.63 7.43 -4.80
N ALA A 50 -2.30 6.55 -5.75
CA ALA A 50 -3.26 5.59 -6.31
C ALA A 50 -3.75 4.59 -5.24
N ILE A 51 -2.83 4.06 -4.44
CA ILE A 51 -3.13 3.10 -3.37
C ILE A 51 -3.91 3.77 -2.24
N ALA A 52 -3.47 4.95 -1.79
CA ALA A 52 -4.20 5.77 -0.82
C ALA A 52 -5.66 5.98 -1.24
N ASN A 53 -5.86 6.42 -2.48
CA ASN A 53 -7.19 6.61 -3.04
C ASN A 53 -7.97 5.30 -3.14
N ALA A 54 -7.32 4.17 -3.43
CA ALA A 54 -7.97 2.86 -3.48
C ALA A 54 -8.51 2.46 -2.09
N TRP A 55 -7.69 2.61 -1.04
CA TRP A 55 -8.09 2.32 0.34
C TRP A 55 -9.21 3.23 0.85
N ASP A 56 -9.12 4.54 0.57
CA ASP A 56 -10.15 5.52 0.95
C ASP A 56 -11.50 5.24 0.28
N ASN A 57 -11.49 4.86 -1.00
CA ASN A 57 -12.73 4.64 -1.75
C ASN A 57 -13.43 3.33 -1.37
N VAL A 58 -12.69 2.33 -0.89
CA VAL A 58 -13.20 0.96 -0.66
C VAL A 58 -13.61 0.66 0.79
N ALA A 59 -13.58 1.67 1.67
CA ALA A 59 -14.05 1.57 3.05
C ALA A 59 -15.49 1.03 3.13
N ASP A 60 -16.37 1.47 2.23
CA ASP A 60 -17.75 0.98 2.09
C ASP A 60 -17.89 -0.02 0.93
N TYR A 61 -18.37 -1.24 1.21
CA TYR A 61 -18.54 -2.28 0.18
C TYR A 61 -19.61 -1.91 -0.85
N THR A 62 -19.18 -1.75 -2.11
CA THR A 62 -20.02 -1.90 -3.30
C THR A 62 -19.24 -2.74 -4.33
N VAL A 63 -19.94 -3.47 -5.21
CA VAL A 63 -19.28 -4.30 -6.23
C VAL A 63 -18.37 -3.44 -7.13
N GLU A 64 -18.84 -2.25 -7.51
CA GLU A 64 -18.07 -1.30 -8.32
C GLU A 64 -16.80 -0.80 -7.60
N LYS A 65 -16.89 -0.44 -6.31
CA LYS A 65 -15.73 0.01 -5.54
C LYS A 65 -14.71 -1.11 -5.30
N LYS A 66 -15.20 -2.34 -5.11
CA LYS A 66 -14.36 -3.53 -5.00
C LYS A 66 -13.56 -3.76 -6.28
N GLU A 67 -14.20 -3.67 -7.45
CA GLU A 67 -13.53 -3.80 -8.75
C GLU A 67 -12.48 -2.70 -8.92
N GLN A 68 -12.83 -1.44 -8.63
CA GLN A 68 -11.88 -0.31 -8.69
C GLN A 68 -10.69 -0.50 -7.75
N PHE A 69 -10.93 -1.01 -6.54
CA PHE A 69 -9.85 -1.34 -5.60
C PHE A 69 -8.94 -2.43 -6.13
N VAL A 70 -9.51 -3.53 -6.62
CA VAL A 70 -8.74 -4.65 -7.18
C VAL A 70 -7.90 -4.18 -8.36
N ASP A 71 -8.49 -3.41 -9.28
CA ASP A 71 -7.78 -2.88 -10.44
C ASP A 71 -6.66 -1.92 -10.03
N ALA A 72 -6.90 -1.01 -9.09
CA ALA A 72 -5.90 -0.04 -8.64
C ALA A 72 -4.69 -0.73 -7.97
N MET A 73 -4.98 -1.72 -7.12
CA MET A 73 -3.98 -2.51 -6.42
C MET A 73 -3.17 -3.41 -7.38
N GLN A 74 -3.82 -4.02 -8.38
CA GLN A 74 -3.12 -4.79 -9.42
C GLN A 74 -2.19 -3.89 -10.23
N ASN A 75 -2.67 -2.73 -10.71
CA ASN A 75 -1.83 -1.80 -11.47
C ASN A 75 -0.61 -1.31 -10.66
N SER A 76 -0.77 -1.16 -9.34
CA SER A 76 0.32 -0.74 -8.45
C SER A 76 1.36 -1.85 -8.28
N TYR A 77 0.91 -3.10 -8.19
CA TYR A 77 1.79 -4.27 -8.19
C TYR A 77 2.55 -4.42 -9.50
N ASP A 78 1.88 -4.32 -10.65
CA ASP A 78 2.52 -4.39 -11.97
C ASP A 78 3.61 -3.30 -12.12
N GLU A 79 3.40 -2.11 -11.53
CA GLU A 79 4.41 -1.05 -11.51
C GLU A 79 5.59 -1.35 -10.58
N LEU A 80 5.35 -1.94 -9.41
CA LEU A 80 6.42 -2.36 -8.50
C LEU A 80 7.25 -3.51 -9.10
N GLU A 81 6.60 -4.50 -9.70
CA GLU A 81 7.26 -5.62 -10.39
C GLU A 81 8.18 -5.11 -11.50
N ALA A 82 7.69 -4.20 -12.34
CA ALA A 82 8.50 -3.61 -13.41
C ALA A 82 9.75 -2.89 -12.88
N LYS A 83 9.67 -2.23 -11.72
CA LYS A 83 10.81 -1.55 -11.09
C LYS A 83 11.74 -2.52 -10.38
N ALA A 84 11.22 -3.60 -9.79
CA ALA A 84 12.04 -4.67 -9.24
C ALA A 84 12.86 -5.34 -10.36
N ASP A 85 12.23 -5.62 -11.51
CA ASP A 85 12.91 -6.13 -12.70
C ASP A 85 13.99 -5.15 -13.21
N GLU A 86 13.74 -3.85 -13.21
CA GLU A 86 14.73 -2.83 -13.57
C GLU A 86 15.94 -2.88 -12.61
N LEU A 87 15.69 -2.91 -11.30
CA LEU A 87 16.74 -3.01 -10.28
C LEU A 87 17.56 -4.32 -10.39
N GLU A 88 16.89 -5.46 -10.61
CA GLU A 88 17.55 -6.77 -10.84
C GLU A 88 18.46 -6.73 -12.08
N ASN A 89 18.03 -6.07 -13.16
CA ASN A 89 18.80 -5.98 -14.40
C ASN A 89 19.92 -4.93 -14.36
N GLU A 90 19.76 -3.86 -13.59
CA GLU A 90 20.72 -2.76 -13.50
C GLU A 90 21.79 -2.95 -12.41
N SER A 91 21.53 -3.79 -11.41
CA SER A 91 22.46 -4.05 -10.31
C SER A 91 22.81 -5.53 -10.17
N ASP A 92 24.08 -5.87 -10.40
CA ASP A 92 24.63 -7.21 -10.17
C ASP A 92 24.73 -7.61 -8.68
N ASN A 93 24.35 -6.71 -7.76
CA ASN A 93 24.53 -6.90 -6.31
C ASN A 93 23.24 -7.30 -5.58
N VAL A 94 22.09 -7.24 -6.25
CA VAL A 94 20.86 -7.80 -5.69
C VAL A 94 21.02 -9.30 -5.63
N SER A 95 20.79 -9.88 -4.45
CA SER A 95 20.93 -11.31 -4.26
C SER A 95 19.76 -12.09 -4.86
N ASP A 96 20.03 -13.31 -5.32
CA ASP A 96 18.97 -14.24 -5.75
C ASP A 96 17.93 -14.49 -4.64
N GLU A 97 18.33 -14.38 -3.37
CA GLU A 97 17.46 -14.54 -2.20
C GLU A 97 16.47 -13.39 -2.10
N THR A 98 16.94 -12.15 -2.18
CA THR A 98 16.13 -10.92 -2.12
C THR A 98 15.17 -10.82 -3.31
N VAL A 99 15.61 -11.24 -4.51
CA VAL A 99 14.73 -11.37 -5.68
C VAL A 99 13.64 -12.42 -5.44
N ALA A 100 13.98 -13.56 -4.83
CA ALA A 100 13.01 -14.61 -4.53
C ALA A 100 12.00 -14.15 -3.46
N GLU A 101 12.43 -13.43 -2.42
CA GLU A 101 11.56 -12.90 -1.39
C GLU A 101 10.56 -11.88 -1.95
N PHE A 102 10.99 -10.98 -2.84
CA PHE A 102 10.08 -10.08 -3.55
C PHE A 102 9.04 -10.85 -4.39
N LYS A 103 9.46 -11.87 -5.13
CA LYS A 103 8.57 -12.69 -5.96
C LYS A 103 7.56 -13.47 -5.10
N ASP A 104 8.01 -14.08 -4.01
CA ASP A 104 7.15 -14.79 -3.06
C ASP A 104 6.12 -13.85 -2.40
N ALA A 105 6.52 -12.62 -2.05
CA ALA A 105 5.63 -11.61 -1.52
C ALA A 105 4.61 -11.12 -2.58
N GLY A 106 5.05 -10.99 -3.84
CA GLY A 106 4.19 -10.68 -4.99
C GLY A 106 3.11 -11.74 -5.21
N GLU A 107 3.50 -13.02 -5.24
CA GLU A 107 2.54 -14.13 -5.35
C GLU A 107 1.52 -14.13 -4.20
N ALA A 108 1.98 -13.88 -2.96
CA ALA A 108 1.10 -13.79 -1.80
C ALA A 108 0.11 -12.62 -1.91
N PHE A 109 0.56 -11.48 -2.42
CA PHE A 109 -0.27 -10.30 -2.67
C PHE A 109 -1.32 -10.56 -3.74
N GLU A 110 -0.95 -11.11 -4.90
CA GLU A 110 -1.90 -11.46 -5.96
C GLU A 110 -2.96 -12.44 -5.47
N ASP A 111 -2.56 -13.42 -4.65
CA ASP A 111 -3.48 -14.39 -4.03
C ASP A 111 -4.50 -13.73 -3.10
N GLN A 112 -4.10 -12.70 -2.33
CA GLN A 112 -5.04 -11.93 -1.50
C GLN A 112 -5.91 -11.01 -2.36
N LEU A 113 -5.36 -10.42 -3.41
CA LEU A 113 -6.08 -9.52 -4.29
C LEU A 113 -7.18 -10.27 -5.08
N LYS A 114 -6.90 -11.48 -5.52
CA LYS A 114 -7.88 -12.38 -6.12
C LYS A 114 -9.01 -12.72 -5.14
N LYS A 115 -8.69 -13.01 -3.88
CA LYS A 115 -9.70 -13.21 -2.83
C LYS A 115 -10.56 -11.96 -2.63
N ALA A 116 -9.98 -10.76 -2.77
CA ALA A 116 -10.71 -9.50 -2.73
C ALA A 116 -11.70 -9.38 -3.89
N GLY A 117 -11.29 -9.76 -5.10
CA GLY A 117 -12.18 -9.82 -6.27
C GLY A 117 -13.38 -10.76 -6.07
N ASP A 118 -13.21 -11.87 -5.36
CA ASP A 118 -14.26 -12.87 -5.10
C ASP A 118 -15.05 -12.64 -3.80
N ALA A 119 -14.68 -11.64 -2.99
CA ALA A 119 -15.25 -11.45 -1.67
C ALA A 119 -16.72 -11.01 -1.67
N SER A 120 -17.49 -11.61 -0.77
CA SER A 120 -18.84 -11.12 -0.42
C SER A 120 -18.75 -9.91 0.51
N ALA A 121 -19.86 -9.17 0.66
CA ALA A 121 -19.96 -8.06 1.60
C ALA A 121 -19.55 -8.46 3.03
N ASP A 122 -19.98 -9.64 3.49
CA ASP A 122 -19.70 -10.14 4.84
C ASP A 122 -18.22 -10.51 5.05
N ALA A 123 -17.51 -10.86 3.98
CA ALA A 123 -16.08 -11.21 4.03
C ALA A 123 -15.16 -10.00 3.79
N TRP A 124 -15.71 -8.87 3.31
CA TRP A 124 -14.95 -7.75 2.77
C TRP A 124 -13.91 -7.18 3.72
N ASP A 125 -14.26 -6.97 4.99
CA ASP A 125 -13.34 -6.40 5.97
C ASP A 125 -12.15 -7.32 6.28
N ALA A 126 -12.38 -8.64 6.35
CA ALA A 126 -11.31 -9.60 6.56
C ALA A 126 -10.41 -9.71 5.31
N THR A 127 -11.01 -9.60 4.12
CA THR A 127 -10.24 -9.65 2.88
C THR A 127 -9.38 -8.40 2.68
N LYS A 128 -9.89 -7.20 2.99
CA LYS A 128 -9.09 -5.96 3.00
C LYS A 128 -7.86 -6.07 3.89
N ASP A 129 -8.04 -6.54 5.12
CA ASP A 129 -6.95 -6.75 6.09
C ASP A 129 -5.92 -7.77 5.58
N GLY A 130 -6.35 -8.77 4.80
CA GLY A 130 -5.46 -9.70 4.11
C GLY A 130 -4.66 -9.04 2.98
N VAL A 131 -5.30 -8.21 2.16
CA VAL A 131 -4.64 -7.45 1.09
C VAL A 131 -3.64 -6.44 1.68
N GLU A 132 -4.01 -5.73 2.74
CA GLU A 132 -3.17 -4.75 3.44
C GLU A 132 -1.86 -5.40 3.92
N LYS A 133 -1.97 -6.53 4.63
CA LYS A 133 -0.78 -7.25 5.12
C LYS A 133 0.12 -7.78 4.00
N ALA A 134 -0.48 -8.29 2.93
CA ALA A 134 0.31 -8.79 1.81
C ALA A 134 0.97 -7.65 1.02
N TRP A 135 0.30 -6.51 0.92
CA TRP A 135 0.87 -5.29 0.36
C TRP A 135 2.05 -4.78 1.18
N ASP A 136 1.91 -4.72 2.51
CA ASP A 136 3.00 -4.32 3.40
C ASP A 136 4.24 -5.23 3.21
N SER A 137 4.05 -6.55 3.18
CA SER A 137 5.15 -7.50 2.95
C SER A 137 5.80 -7.36 1.57
N LEU A 138 5.01 -7.13 0.53
CA LEU A 138 5.52 -6.87 -0.83
C LEU A 138 6.40 -5.61 -0.86
N VAL A 139 5.93 -4.55 -0.21
CA VAL A 139 6.62 -3.28 -0.14
C VAL A 139 7.91 -3.38 0.68
N GLU A 140 7.90 -4.07 1.81
CA GLU A 140 9.10 -4.38 2.60
C GLU A 140 10.15 -5.14 1.76
N ALA A 141 9.74 -6.15 0.99
CA ALA A 141 10.64 -6.90 0.12
C ALA A 141 11.21 -6.05 -1.03
N TYR A 142 10.41 -5.12 -1.57
CA TYR A 142 10.88 -4.16 -2.57
C TYR A 142 11.91 -3.18 -2.00
N ASP A 143 11.70 -2.69 -0.78
CA ASP A 143 12.64 -1.80 -0.09
C ASP A 143 13.99 -2.48 0.15
N GLU A 144 13.98 -3.75 0.52
CA GLU A 144 15.21 -4.55 0.67
C GLU A 144 15.94 -4.76 -0.66
N LEU A 145 15.19 -5.10 -1.72
CA LEU A 145 15.72 -5.20 -3.08
C LEU A 145 16.39 -3.91 -3.54
N LYS A 146 15.72 -2.77 -3.31
CA LYS A 146 16.25 -1.45 -3.63
C LYS A 146 17.49 -1.10 -2.79
N ALA A 147 17.48 -1.40 -1.49
CA ALA A 147 18.62 -1.15 -0.62
C ALA A 147 19.87 -1.90 -1.10
N GLU A 148 19.75 -3.18 -1.44
CA GLU A 148 20.87 -3.96 -2.01
C GLU A 148 21.33 -3.42 -3.36
N ALA A 149 20.40 -2.97 -4.21
CA ALA A 149 20.73 -2.36 -5.48
C ALA A 149 21.53 -1.05 -5.31
N GLU A 150 21.20 -0.23 -4.30
CA GLU A 150 21.84 1.07 -4.02
C GLU A 150 23.18 0.97 -3.28
N GLU A 151 23.38 -0.02 -2.40
CA GLU A 151 24.64 -0.24 -1.67
C GLU A 151 25.85 -0.51 -2.62
N ALA A 152 25.57 -0.75 -3.89
CA ALA A 152 26.55 -0.94 -4.97
C ALA A 152 27.01 0.36 -5.67
N SER A 153 26.36 1.50 -5.43
CA SER A 153 26.59 2.78 -6.15
C SER A 153 27.53 3.76 -5.44
#